data_AF-A0A1G7QWC0-F1
#
_entry.id   AF-A0A1G7QWC0-F1
#
_cell.length_a   1.000
_cell.length_b   1.000
_cell.length_c   1.000
_cell.angle_alpha   90.00
_cell.angle_beta   90.00
_cell.angle_gamma   90.00
#
_symmetry.space_group_name_H-M   'P 1'
#
loop_
_entity.id
_entity.type
_entity.pdbx_description
1 polymer ?
#
loop_
_entity_poly.entity_id
_entity_poly.type
_entity_poly.pdbx_seq_one_letter_code
_entity_poly.pdbx_strand_id
1 'polypeptide(L)'
;MDQSNVNSPSAPTTESVIPEDLALEIRKLAHDLSNALEIIVQTGYLLSTAGLKSPASDWLHMLDNGTSKALEINLALRSYIKTHSPK
;
A
#
# COMPACT_ATOMS: atom_id res chain seq x y z
N MET A 1 -26.03 -46.97 -22.78
CA MET A 1 -26.72 -45.83 -22.17
C MET A 1 -25.65 -44.91 -21.64
N ASP A 2 -25.58 -43.73 -22.25
CA ASP A 2 -24.51 -42.74 -22.25
C ASP A 2 -23.93 -42.37 -20.88
N GLN A 3 -22.60 -42.39 -20.83
CA GLN A 3 -21.81 -41.57 -19.94
C GLN A 3 -21.62 -40.21 -20.61
N SER A 4 -22.28 -39.17 -20.12
CA SER A 4 -21.96 -37.79 -20.51
C SER A 4 -21.48 -37.03 -19.27
N ASN A 5 -20.18 -37.15 -19.04
CA ASN A 5 -19.37 -36.33 -18.15
C ASN A 5 -19.31 -34.90 -18.72
N VAL A 6 -20.07 -33.97 -18.15
CA VAL A 6 -20.06 -32.56 -18.55
C VAL A 6 -18.92 -31.85 -17.82
N ASN A 7 -17.69 -32.04 -18.29
CA ASN A 7 -16.58 -31.19 -17.88
C ASN A 7 -16.55 -29.96 -18.81
N SER A 8 -17.27 -28.92 -18.42
CA SER A 8 -17.17 -27.60 -19.06
C SER A 8 -15.77 -27.03 -18.78
N PRO A 9 -15.03 -26.55 -19.80
CA PRO A 9 -13.77 -25.87 -19.56
C PRO A 9 -14.05 -24.53 -18.88
N SER A 10 -13.61 -24.38 -17.62
CA SER A 10 -13.55 -23.09 -16.94
C SER A 10 -12.74 -22.11 -17.80
N ALA A 11 -13.38 -21.03 -18.22
CA ALA A 11 -12.72 -19.95 -18.94
C ALA A 11 -11.50 -19.45 -18.15
N PRO A 12 -10.38 -19.11 -18.81
CA PRO A 12 -9.24 -18.54 -18.12
C PRO A 12 -9.67 -17.21 -17.48
N THR A 13 -9.50 -17.10 -16.16
CA THR A 13 -9.57 -15.83 -15.45
C THR A 13 -8.51 -14.91 -16.03
N THR A 14 -8.89 -14.07 -16.98
CA THR A 14 -8.06 -12.93 -17.41
C THR A 14 -8.00 -11.99 -16.21
N GLU A 15 -6.90 -12.06 -15.44
CA GLU A 15 -6.57 -11.02 -14.48
C GLU A 15 -6.64 -9.67 -15.22
N SER A 16 -7.56 -8.82 -14.78
CA SER A 16 -7.74 -7.50 -15.38
C SER A 16 -6.49 -6.67 -15.09
N VAL A 17 -5.64 -6.52 -16.09
CA VAL A 17 -4.45 -5.67 -16.03
C VAL A 17 -4.90 -4.21 -15.90
N ILE A 18 -4.28 -3.48 -14.97
CA ILE A 18 -4.48 -2.05 -14.79
C ILE A 18 -3.95 -1.32 -16.04
N PRO A 19 -4.76 -0.48 -16.71
CA PRO A 19 -4.30 0.32 -17.85
C PRO A 19 -3.09 1.19 -17.50
N GLU A 20 -2.19 1.41 -18.46
CA GLU A 20 -0.90 2.06 -18.21
C GLU A 20 -1.04 3.52 -17.75
N ASP A 21 -1.99 4.27 -18.31
CA ASP A 21 -2.30 5.63 -17.92
C ASP A 21 -2.76 5.71 -16.45
N LEU A 22 -3.65 4.81 -16.06
CA LEU A 22 -4.11 4.70 -14.66
C LEU A 22 -2.98 4.23 -13.73
N ALA A 23 -2.16 3.27 -14.17
CA ALA A 23 -1.01 2.79 -13.40
C ALA A 23 0.00 3.92 -13.15
N LEU A 24 0.26 4.77 -14.16
CA LEU A 24 1.14 5.93 -14.03
C LEU A 24 0.62 6.94 -13.02
N GLU A 25 -0.69 7.24 -13.04
CA GLU A 25 -1.31 8.14 -12.06
C GLU A 25 -1.22 7.58 -10.63
N ILE A 26 -1.53 6.29 -10.44
CA ILE A 26 -1.45 5.66 -9.12
C ILE A 26 0.00 5.61 -8.62
N ARG A 27 0.98 5.33 -9.49
CA ARG A 27 2.42 5.37 -9.13
C ARG A 27 2.83 6.77 -8.66
N LYS A 28 2.33 7.83 -9.31
CA LYS A 28 2.57 9.22 -8.90
C LYS A 28 1.95 9.51 -7.53
N LEU A 29 0.69 9.14 -7.31
CA LEU A 29 0.03 9.32 -6.01
C LEU A 29 0.72 8.55 -4.88
N ALA A 30 1.16 7.31 -5.14
CA ALA A 30 1.91 6.49 -4.18
C ALA A 30 3.30 7.09 -3.86
N HIS A 31 3.91 7.76 -4.85
CA HIS A 31 5.11 8.57 -4.67
C HIS A 31 4.87 9.77 -3.78
N ASP A 32 3.85 10.57 -4.06
CA ASP A 32 3.53 11.75 -3.26
C ASP A 32 3.13 11.36 -1.83
N LEU A 33 2.44 10.22 -1.66
CA LEU A 33 2.17 9.64 -0.34
C LEU A 33 3.45 9.22 0.39
N SER A 34 4.44 8.65 -0.28
CA SER A 34 5.74 8.35 0.35
C SER A 34 6.42 9.61 0.86
N ASN A 35 6.40 10.70 0.09
CA ASN A 35 7.00 11.97 0.50
C ASN A 35 6.30 12.54 1.75
N ALA A 36 4.96 12.49 1.78
CA ALA A 36 4.20 12.91 2.95
C ALA A 36 4.51 12.05 4.18
N LEU A 37 4.57 10.71 4.03
CA LEU A 37 4.92 9.81 5.11
C LEU A 37 6.35 10.01 5.62
N GLU A 38 7.30 10.30 4.73
CA GLU A 38 8.67 10.60 5.12
C GLU A 38 8.74 11.83 6.03
N ILE A 39 8.03 12.91 5.69
CA ILE A 39 7.94 14.11 6.53
C ILE A 39 7.37 13.76 7.91
N ILE A 40 6.33 12.92 7.97
CA ILE A 40 5.72 12.51 9.24
C ILE A 40 6.70 11.69 10.08
N VAL A 41 7.43 10.73 9.47
CA VAL A 41 8.46 9.94 10.15
C VAL A 41 9.57 10.84 10.71
N GLN A 42 10.09 11.77 9.90
CA GLN A 42 11.13 12.70 10.35
C GLN A 42 10.62 13.59 11.49
N THR A 43 9.37 14.04 11.41
CA THR A 43 8.75 14.84 12.47
C THR A 43 8.59 14.04 13.76
N GLY A 44 8.10 12.79 13.67
CA GLY A 44 7.99 11.88 14.82
C GLY A 44 9.35 11.63 15.48
N TYR A 45 10.38 11.40 14.67
CA TYR A 45 11.75 11.27 15.15
C TYR A 45 12.22 12.52 15.92
N LEU A 46 12.04 13.72 15.35
CA LEU A 46 12.42 14.96 16.05
C LEU A 46 11.65 15.13 17.37
N LEU A 47 10.35 14.82 17.39
CA LEU A 47 9.53 14.87 18.61
C LEU A 47 10.01 13.87 19.68
N SER A 48 10.49 12.69 19.27
CA SER A 48 11.06 11.70 20.20
C SER A 48 12.28 12.23 20.96
N THR A 49 13.03 13.16 20.35
CA THR A 49 14.20 13.80 20.97
C THR A 49 13.85 14.94 21.93
N ALA A 50 12.59 15.40 21.94
CA ALA A 50 12.15 16.58 22.70
C ALA A 50 11.87 16.31 24.19
N GLY A 51 12.07 15.08 24.67
CA GLY A 51 11.86 14.72 26.08
C GLY A 51 10.39 14.81 26.53
N LEU A 52 9.46 14.40 25.65
CA LEU A 52 8.03 14.43 25.91
C LEU A 52 7.66 13.57 27.13
N LYS A 53 6.86 14.14 28.03
CA LYS A 53 6.26 13.41 29.15
C LYS A 53 4.90 12.87 28.75
N SER A 54 4.41 11.86 29.46
CA SER A 54 3.02 11.40 29.32
C SER A 54 2.04 12.57 29.59
N PRO A 55 0.95 12.70 28.81
CA PRO A 55 0.48 11.77 27.78
C PRO A 55 1.07 11.99 26.38
N ALA A 56 1.87 13.03 26.16
CA ALA A 56 2.40 13.35 24.83
C ALA A 56 3.31 12.26 24.26
N SER A 57 4.07 11.56 25.12
CA SER A 57 4.86 10.37 24.73
C SER A 57 3.97 9.24 24.19
N ASP A 58 2.79 9.05 24.77
CA ASP A 58 1.87 7.98 24.39
C ASP A 58 1.23 8.28 23.03
N TRP A 59 0.90 9.54 22.77
CA TRP A 59 0.43 9.99 21.47
C TRP A 59 1.51 9.89 20.39
N LEU A 60 2.77 10.15 20.73
CA LEU A 60 3.89 9.95 19.81
C LEU A 60 4.02 8.47 19.43
N HIS A 61 3.91 7.55 20.39
CA HIS A 61 3.88 6.11 20.09
C HIS A 61 2.69 5.72 19.19
N MET A 62 1.51 6.30 19.41
CA MET A 62 0.36 6.09 18.53
C MET A 62 0.61 6.62 17.11
N LEU A 63 1.23 7.78 16.97
CA LEU A 63 1.63 8.36 15.69
C LEU A 63 2.63 7.47 14.96
N ASP A 64 3.67 7.00 15.64
CA ASP A 64 4.70 6.14 15.05
C ASP A 64 4.12 4.82 14.55
N ASN A 65 3.22 4.20 15.33
CA ASN A 65 2.53 2.98 14.94
C ASN A 65 1.63 3.20 13.71
N GLY A 66 0.84 4.28 13.70
CA GLY A 66 -0.02 4.63 12.56
C GLY A 66 0.78 4.92 11.30
N THR A 67 1.88 5.66 11.42
CA THR A 67 2.79 5.99 10.31
C THR A 67 3.45 4.74 9.74
N SER A 68 3.92 3.84 10.62
CA SER A 68 4.52 2.56 10.20
C SER A 68 3.52 1.71 9.42
N LYS A 69 2.26 1.63 9.89
CA LYS A 69 1.20 0.91 9.18
C LYS A 69 0.90 1.53 7.82
N ALA A 70 0.88 2.86 7.72
CA ALA A 70 0.65 3.55 6.45
C ALA A 70 1.79 3.31 5.45
N LEU A 71 3.04 3.24 5.92
CA LEU A 71 4.20 2.87 5.08
C LEU A 71 4.07 1.45 4.54
N GLU A 72 3.71 0.47 5.37
CA GLU A 72 3.46 -0.91 4.92
C GLU A 72 2.37 -0.97 3.84
N ILE A 73 1.26 -0.27 4.05
CA ILE A 73 0.15 -0.22 3.08
C ILE A 73 0.61 0.44 1.78
N ASN A 74 1.37 1.52 1.83
CA ASN A 74 1.88 2.19 0.63
C ASN A 74 2.88 1.30 -0.15
N LEU A 75 3.72 0.53 0.55
CA LEU A 75 4.60 -0.46 -0.08
C LEU A 75 3.79 -1.58 -0.74
N ALA A 76 2.77 -2.09 -0.06
CA ALA A 76 1.87 -3.10 -0.62
C ALA A 76 1.13 -2.57 -1.86
N LEU A 77 0.64 -1.32 -1.82
CA LEU A 77 0.02 -0.64 -2.96
C LEU A 77 0.97 -0.56 -4.16
N ARG A 78 2.20 -0.08 -3.94
CA ARG A 78 3.22 0.00 -5.00
C ARG A 78 3.53 -1.37 -5.60
N SER A 79 3.64 -2.39 -4.76
CA SER A 79 3.87 -3.77 -5.21
C SER A 79 2.68 -4.30 -6.02
N TYR A 80 1.45 -4.03 -5.56
CA TYR A 80 0.23 -4.43 -6.25
C TYR A 80 0.17 -3.80 -7.64
N ILE A 81 0.36 -2.48 -7.75
CA ILE A 81 0.37 -1.79 -9.05
C ILE A 81 1.47 -2.36 -9.94
N LYS A 82 2.71 -2.52 -9.43
CA LYS A 82 3.83 -3.09 -10.21
C LYS A 82 3.52 -4.49 -10.76
N THR A 83 2.79 -5.30 -10.01
CA THR A 83 2.46 -6.68 -10.40
C THR A 83 1.31 -6.74 -11.41
N HIS A 84 0.38 -5.78 -11.34
CA HIS A 84 -0.86 -5.80 -12.12
C HIS A 84 -0.92 -4.70 -13.20
N SER A 85 0.20 -4.06 -13.54
CA SER A 85 0.28 -3.11 -14.64
C SER A 85 1.34 -3.53 -15.67
N PRO A 86 1.23 -3.08 -16.93
CA PRO A 86 2.27 -3.26 -17.93
C PRO A 86 3.62 -2.70 -17.45
N LYS A 87 4.70 -3.26 -17.98
CA LYS A 87 6.08 -2.84 -17.67
C LYS A 87 6.44 -1.52 -18.34
#